data_AF-A0AAV7RRE7-F1
#
_entry.id   AF-A0AAV7RRE7-F1
#
_cell.length_a   1.000
_cell.length_b   1.000
_cell.length_c   1.000
_cell.angle_alpha   90.00
_cell.angle_beta   90.00
_cell.angle_gamma   90.00
#
_symmetry.space_group_name_H-M   'P 1'
#
loop_
_entity.id
_entity.type
_entity.pdbx_description
1 polymer ?
#
loop_
_entity_poly.entity_id
_entity_poly.type
_entity_poly.pdbx_seq_one_letter_code
_entity_poly.pdbx_strand_id
1 'polypeptide(L)'
;MVADLHKKITEAFDVFDHESNKTVDVREIGTIVRSLGCCPTEGELHDMLAEVEEEEPTGFIRFEKFLPMMTKALLERRYRPVPEDVLLRAFEVLDQQKNGFLTRDELTKYMTQEGEPFTQEEMDEMISAAVDPEKNIVLYKEYVSMLVVEQR
;
A
#
# COMPACT_ATOMS: atom_id res chain seq x y z
N MET A 1 3.34 -15.81 -18.12
CA MET A 1 2.44 -15.46 -19.25
C MET A 1 1.25 -14.66 -18.73
N VAL A 2 0.46 -13.99 -19.59
CA VAL A 2 -0.76 -13.27 -19.15
C VAL A 2 -1.73 -14.19 -18.39
N ALA A 3 -1.78 -15.47 -18.74
CA ALA A 3 -2.56 -16.47 -18.01
C ALA A 3 -2.18 -16.61 -16.53
N ASP A 4 -0.88 -16.55 -16.20
CA ASP A 4 -0.41 -16.62 -14.80
C ASP A 4 -0.79 -15.35 -14.04
N LEU A 5 -0.79 -14.20 -14.72
CA LEU A 5 -1.18 -12.92 -14.15
C LEU A 5 -2.67 -12.92 -13.81
N HIS A 6 -3.52 -13.34 -14.76
CA HIS A 6 -4.95 -13.46 -14.52
C HIS A 6 -5.22 -14.42 -13.37
N LYS A 7 -4.53 -15.56 -13.31
CA LYS A 7 -4.67 -16.50 -12.19
C LYS A 7 -4.39 -15.83 -10.85
N LYS A 8 -3.27 -15.09 -10.72
CA LYS A 8 -2.95 -14.36 -9.48
C LYS A 8 -3.99 -13.30 -9.13
N ILE A 9 -4.46 -12.53 -10.11
CA ILE A 9 -5.49 -11.52 -9.91
C ILE A 9 -6.81 -12.17 -9.44
N THR A 10 -7.21 -13.27 -10.05
CA THR A 10 -8.40 -14.04 -9.65
C THR A 10 -8.25 -14.56 -8.23
N GLU A 11 -7.11 -15.19 -7.90
CA GLU A 11 -6.87 -15.73 -6.56
C GLU A 11 -6.89 -14.63 -5.48
N ALA A 12 -6.30 -13.46 -5.75
CA ALA A 12 -6.34 -12.34 -4.83
C ALA A 12 -7.76 -11.77 -4.65
N PHE A 13 -8.53 -11.66 -5.73
CA PHE A 13 -9.90 -11.16 -5.68
C PHE A 13 -10.84 -12.13 -4.95
N ASP A 14 -10.72 -13.44 -5.22
CA ASP A 14 -11.59 -14.48 -4.65
C ASP A 14 -11.43 -14.64 -3.13
N VAL A 15 -10.32 -14.16 -2.54
CA VAL A 15 -10.15 -14.10 -1.06
C VAL A 15 -11.17 -13.15 -0.41
N PHE A 16 -11.56 -12.09 -1.11
CA PHE A 16 -12.46 -11.04 -0.61
C PHE A 16 -13.89 -11.17 -1.17
N ASP A 17 -14.10 -11.97 -2.22
CA ASP A 17 -15.44 -12.32 -2.74
C ASP A 17 -16.11 -13.39 -1.84
N HIS A 18 -16.51 -12.98 -0.64
CA HIS A 18 -17.10 -13.86 0.37
C HIS A 18 -18.41 -14.54 -0.10
N GLU A 19 -19.14 -13.91 -1.02
CA GLU A 19 -20.40 -14.43 -1.56
C GLU A 19 -20.21 -15.28 -2.82
N SER A 20 -18.98 -15.36 -3.35
CA SER A 20 -18.67 -16.02 -4.63
C SER A 20 -19.53 -15.49 -5.79
N ASN A 21 -19.88 -14.20 -5.75
CA ASN A 21 -20.77 -13.54 -6.70
C ASN A 21 -20.01 -12.67 -7.72
N LYS A 22 -18.67 -12.71 -7.68
CA LYS A 22 -17.74 -11.92 -8.50
C LYS A 22 -17.83 -10.41 -8.26
N THR A 23 -18.12 -10.03 -7.03
CA THR A 23 -18.05 -8.65 -6.55
C THR A 23 -17.32 -8.57 -5.21
N VAL A 24 -16.68 -7.43 -4.96
CA VAL A 24 -16.05 -7.12 -3.67
C VAL A 24 -16.42 -5.71 -3.27
N ASP A 25 -16.44 -5.43 -1.98
CA ASP A 25 -16.64 -4.08 -1.46
C ASP A 25 -15.48 -3.17 -1.93
N VAL A 26 -15.81 -1.95 -2.32
CA VAL A 26 -14.81 -0.97 -2.79
C VAL A 26 -13.69 -0.74 -1.79
N ARG A 27 -13.97 -0.88 -0.49
CA ARG A 27 -13.01 -0.71 0.61
C ARG A 27 -11.93 -1.79 0.62
N GLU A 28 -12.18 -2.97 0.04
CA GLU A 28 -11.23 -4.07 -0.02
C GLU A 28 -10.21 -3.95 -1.16
N ILE A 29 -10.46 -3.07 -2.13
CA ILE A 29 -9.63 -2.96 -3.34
C ILE A 29 -8.20 -2.55 -3.02
N GLY A 30 -7.99 -1.67 -2.04
CA GLY A 30 -6.64 -1.31 -1.59
C GLY A 30 -5.85 -2.54 -1.14
N THR A 31 -6.45 -3.37 -0.30
CA THR A 31 -5.83 -4.61 0.21
C THR A 31 -5.57 -5.61 -0.92
N ILE A 32 -6.51 -5.80 -1.84
CA ILE A 32 -6.34 -6.70 -3.00
C ILE A 32 -5.17 -6.23 -3.86
N VAL A 33 -5.10 -4.94 -4.20
CA VAL A 33 -4.02 -4.37 -5.02
C VAL A 33 -2.67 -4.51 -4.30
N ARG A 34 -2.62 -4.25 -2.99
CA ARG A 34 -1.40 -4.43 -2.19
C ARG A 34 -0.94 -5.90 -2.13
N SER A 35 -1.87 -6.86 -2.04
CA SER A 35 -1.56 -8.29 -2.07
C SER A 35 -0.98 -8.78 -3.42
N LEU A 36 -1.25 -8.05 -4.50
CA LEU A 36 -0.67 -8.31 -5.84
C LEU A 36 0.74 -7.71 -5.99
N GLY A 37 1.31 -7.16 -4.92
CA GLY A 37 2.65 -6.59 -4.89
C GLY A 37 2.74 -5.16 -5.42
N CYS A 38 1.61 -4.46 -5.49
CA CYS A 38 1.55 -3.03 -5.81
C CYS A 38 1.47 -2.18 -4.53
N CYS A 39 1.89 -0.93 -4.59
CA CYS A 39 1.80 0.03 -3.49
C CYS A 39 1.29 1.37 -4.01
N PRO A 40 0.02 1.45 -4.48
CA PRO A 40 -0.56 2.72 -4.90
C PRO A 40 -0.69 3.67 -3.70
N THR A 41 -0.65 4.97 -3.97
CA THR A 41 -1.10 6.00 -3.02
C THR A 41 -2.63 6.01 -2.91
N GLU A 42 -3.20 6.70 -1.92
CA GLU A 42 -4.65 6.77 -1.78
C GLU A 42 -5.29 7.54 -2.95
N GLY A 43 -4.61 8.58 -3.45
CA GLY A 43 -5.03 9.28 -4.67
C GLY A 43 -4.99 8.36 -5.91
N GLU A 44 -3.93 7.58 -6.07
CA GLU A 44 -3.82 6.62 -7.18
C GLU A 44 -4.88 5.51 -7.10
N LEU A 45 -5.19 5.03 -5.89
CA LEU A 45 -6.24 4.05 -5.66
C LEU A 45 -7.62 4.63 -6.00
N HIS A 46 -7.87 5.90 -5.63
CA HIS A 46 -9.09 6.60 -6.02
C HIS A 46 -9.24 6.70 -7.54
N ASP A 47 -8.17 7.07 -8.25
CA ASP A 47 -8.17 7.13 -9.72
C ASP A 47 -8.43 5.75 -10.35
N MET A 48 -7.86 4.68 -9.78
CA MET A 48 -8.12 3.30 -10.23
C MET A 48 -9.59 2.92 -10.04
N LEU A 49 -10.18 3.29 -8.90
CA LEU A 49 -11.58 3.02 -8.60
C LEU A 49 -12.52 3.76 -9.57
N ALA A 50 -12.21 5.02 -9.89
CA ALA A 50 -12.96 5.80 -10.87
C ALA A 50 -12.90 5.19 -12.29
N GLU A 51 -11.83 4.48 -12.66
CA GLU A 51 -11.73 3.78 -13.96
C GLU A 51 -12.68 2.58 -14.06
N VAL A 52 -13.03 1.96 -12.92
CA VAL A 52 -13.84 0.73 -12.87
C VAL A 52 -15.25 0.94 -12.30
N GLU A 53 -15.57 2.15 -11.85
CA GLU A 53 -16.88 2.51 -11.32
C GLU A 53 -17.97 2.39 -12.40
N GLU A 54 -19.16 1.94 -11.99
CA GLU A 54 -20.34 1.90 -12.88
C GLU A 54 -21.01 3.28 -12.93
N GLU A 55 -21.92 3.50 -13.89
CA GLU A 55 -22.67 4.76 -13.99
C GLU A 55 -23.42 5.12 -12.69
N GLU A 56 -23.83 4.10 -11.93
CA GLU A 56 -24.40 4.25 -10.60
C GLU A 56 -23.48 3.59 -9.56
N PRO A 57 -22.97 4.34 -8.56
CA PRO A 57 -22.10 3.80 -7.52
C PRO A 57 -22.85 2.76 -6.68
N THR A 58 -22.42 1.50 -6.76
CA THR A 58 -23.04 0.41 -6.01
C THR A 58 -22.38 0.16 -4.65
N GLY A 59 -21.19 0.73 -4.42
CA GLY A 59 -20.30 0.37 -3.30
C GLY A 59 -19.52 -0.93 -3.53
N PHE A 60 -19.74 -1.61 -4.66
CA PHE A 60 -19.07 -2.85 -5.03
C PHE A 60 -18.37 -2.73 -6.38
N ILE A 61 -17.23 -3.42 -6.50
CA ILE A 61 -16.48 -3.54 -7.74
C ILE A 61 -16.67 -4.94 -8.31
N ARG A 62 -16.98 -5.02 -9.60
CA ARG A 62 -17.16 -6.26 -10.33
C ARG A 62 -15.82 -6.79 -10.84
N PHE A 63 -15.62 -8.11 -10.72
CA PHE A 63 -14.40 -8.76 -11.20
C PHE A 63 -14.13 -8.52 -12.69
N GLU A 64 -15.19 -8.44 -13.51
CA GLU A 64 -15.09 -8.20 -14.95
C GLU A 64 -14.49 -6.83 -15.31
N LYS A 65 -14.62 -5.83 -14.43
CA LYS A 65 -14.01 -4.49 -14.57
C LYS A 65 -12.62 -4.46 -13.95
N PHE A 66 -12.45 -5.10 -12.79
CA PHE A 66 -11.19 -5.13 -12.07
C PHE A 66 -10.08 -5.87 -12.83
N LEU A 67 -10.37 -7.07 -13.37
CA LEU A 67 -9.39 -7.91 -14.06
C LEU A 67 -8.66 -7.20 -15.21
N PRO A 68 -9.32 -6.58 -16.20
CA PRO A 68 -8.63 -5.90 -17.29
C PRO A 68 -7.83 -4.68 -16.82
N MET A 69 -8.37 -3.88 -15.89
CA MET A 69 -7.68 -2.72 -15.31
C MET A 69 -6.40 -3.15 -14.60
N MET A 70 -6.49 -4.14 -13.70
CA MET A 70 -5.34 -4.64 -12.93
C MET A 70 -4.32 -5.35 -13.82
N THR A 71 -4.78 -6.08 -14.83
CA THR A 71 -3.90 -6.72 -15.83
C THR A 71 -3.06 -5.68 -16.55
N LYS A 72 -3.68 -4.59 -17.01
CA LYS A 72 -2.98 -3.47 -17.65
C LYS A 72 -1.97 -2.84 -16.70
N ALA A 73 -2.37 -2.53 -15.46
CA ALA A 73 -1.48 -1.92 -14.47
C ALA A 73 -0.24 -2.78 -14.17
N LEU A 74 -0.39 -4.10 -14.04
CA LEU A 74 0.74 -5.01 -13.78
C LEU A 74 1.65 -5.19 -15.01
N LEU A 75 1.09 -5.25 -16.23
CA LEU A 75 1.87 -5.31 -17.47
C LEU A 75 2.67 -4.03 -17.71
N GLU A 76 2.06 -2.88 -17.44
CA GLU A 76 2.67 -1.54 -17.51
C GLU A 76 3.57 -1.25 -16.31
N ARG A 77 3.66 -2.18 -15.35
CA ARG A 77 4.54 -2.07 -14.18
C ARG A 77 4.24 -0.83 -13.32
N ARG A 78 2.97 -0.41 -13.29
CA ARG A 78 2.44 0.69 -12.46
C ARG A 78 2.46 0.29 -10.97
N TYR A 79 2.51 1.29 -10.09
CA TYR A 79 2.38 1.13 -8.64
C TYR A 79 3.40 0.18 -8.01
N ARG A 80 4.61 0.06 -8.56
CA ARG A 80 5.61 -0.81 -7.96
C ARG A 80 6.14 -0.23 -6.65
N PRO A 81 6.48 -1.09 -5.68
CA PRO A 81 7.11 -0.64 -4.44
C PRO A 81 8.34 0.21 -4.75
N VAL A 82 8.53 1.25 -3.94
CA VAL A 82 9.71 2.10 -4.02
C VAL A 82 10.94 1.25 -3.65
N PRO A 83 12.05 1.32 -4.41
CA PRO A 83 13.27 0.58 -4.07
C PRO A 83 13.79 0.90 -2.68
N GLU A 84 14.35 -0.10 -2.00
CA GLU A 84 14.88 0.00 -0.64
C GLU A 84 15.89 1.15 -0.49
N ASP A 85 16.80 1.31 -1.46
CA ASP A 85 17.83 2.36 -1.44
C ASP A 85 17.25 3.78 -1.57
N VAL A 86 16.10 3.91 -2.23
CA VAL A 86 15.37 5.18 -2.34
C VAL A 86 14.65 5.48 -1.03
N LEU A 87 13.99 4.48 -0.44
CA LEU A 87 13.34 4.61 0.87
C LEU A 87 14.34 4.96 1.97
N LEU A 88 15.48 4.27 2.04
CA LEU A 88 16.55 4.56 2.99
C LEU A 88 17.03 6.01 2.88
N ARG A 89 17.29 6.47 1.65
CA ARG A 89 17.69 7.87 1.40
C ARG A 89 16.63 8.88 1.82
N ALA A 90 15.34 8.55 1.68
CA ALA A 90 14.26 9.41 2.16
C ALA A 90 14.30 9.55 3.68
N PHE A 91 14.47 8.46 4.43
CA PHE A 91 14.64 8.51 5.89
C PHE A 91 15.90 9.26 6.33
N GLU A 92 17.02 9.09 5.62
CA GLU A 92 18.26 9.83 5.89
C GLU A 92 18.11 11.36 5.72
N VAL A 93 17.18 11.82 4.87
CA VAL A 93 16.84 13.25 4.75
C VAL A 93 16.07 13.75 5.97
N LEU A 94 15.26 12.89 6.61
CA LEU A 94 14.50 13.22 7.81
C LEU A 94 15.39 13.25 9.07
N ASP A 95 16.41 12.39 9.13
CA ASP A 95 17.41 12.29 10.21
C ASP A 95 18.46 13.42 10.10
N GLN A 96 18.08 14.62 10.53
CA GLN A 96 18.93 15.81 10.44
C GLN A 96 20.23 15.66 11.26
N GLN A 97 20.21 14.88 12.33
CA GLN A 97 21.34 14.66 13.24
C GLN A 97 22.24 13.50 12.77
N LYS A 98 21.83 12.74 11.74
CA LYS A 98 22.55 11.56 11.22
C LYS A 98 22.85 10.52 12.28
N ASN A 99 21.92 10.32 13.20
CA ASN A 99 22.06 9.41 14.33
C ASN A 99 21.64 7.96 13.97
N GLY A 100 21.02 7.75 12.80
CA GLY A 100 20.56 6.44 12.33
C GLY A 100 19.14 6.05 12.77
N PHE A 101 18.40 6.96 13.40
CA PHE A 101 17.04 6.74 13.88
C PHE A 101 16.16 8.00 13.75
N LEU A 102 14.85 7.82 13.87
CA LEU A 102 13.90 8.92 14.10
C LEU A 102 13.22 8.71 15.44
N THR A 103 12.97 9.79 16.17
CA THR A 103 12.08 9.73 17.33
C THR A 103 10.63 9.55 16.88
N ARG A 104 9.77 9.05 17.77
CA ARG A 104 8.32 8.98 17.52
C ARG A 104 7.76 10.33 17.06
N ASP A 105 8.16 11.42 17.70
CA ASP A 105 7.65 12.76 17.42
C ASP A 105 8.10 13.27 16.06
N GLU A 106 9.36 13.01 15.67
CA GLU A 106 9.87 13.35 14.34
C GLU A 106 9.12 12.59 13.25
N LEU A 107 8.95 11.28 13.40
CA LEU A 107 8.22 10.47 12.43
C LEU A 107 6.77 10.91 12.31
N THR A 108 6.08 11.08 13.46
CA THR A 108 4.69 11.56 13.51
C THR A 108 4.54 12.89 12.79
N LYS A 109 5.45 13.84 13.04
CA LYS A 109 5.40 15.15 12.41
C LYS A 109 5.45 15.05 10.89
N TYR A 110 6.39 14.29 10.34
CA TYR A 110 6.54 14.21 8.88
C TYR A 110 5.37 13.46 8.23
N MET A 111 4.92 12.35 8.82
CA MET A 111 3.87 11.50 8.25
C MET A 111 2.45 12.12 8.34
N THR A 112 2.25 13.11 9.21
CA THR A 112 0.95 13.79 9.37
C THR A 112 0.89 15.20 8.78
N GLN A 113 1.99 15.71 8.19
CA GLN A 113 2.07 17.07 7.66
C GLN A 113 2.47 17.16 6.18
N GLU A 114 3.18 16.17 5.66
CA GLU A 114 3.73 16.19 4.31
C GLU A 114 3.09 15.12 3.42
N GLY A 115 3.01 15.36 2.11
CA GLY A 115 2.53 14.37 1.14
C GLY A 115 1.03 14.06 1.27
N GLU A 116 0.70 12.78 1.36
CA GLU A 116 -0.63 12.27 1.73
C GLU A 116 -0.63 12.01 3.24
N PRO A 117 -1.15 12.93 4.07
CA PRO A 117 -0.99 12.85 5.51
C PRO A 117 -1.77 11.68 6.08
N PHE A 118 -1.13 10.95 6.99
CA PHE A 118 -1.76 9.84 7.68
C PHE A 118 -2.85 10.38 8.64
N THR A 119 -3.93 9.62 8.75
CA THR A 119 -4.87 9.73 9.85
C THR A 119 -4.20 9.37 11.18
N GLN A 120 -4.83 9.74 12.29
CA GLN A 120 -4.29 9.41 13.61
C GLN A 120 -4.23 7.89 13.82
N GLU A 121 -5.24 7.18 13.32
CA GLU A 121 -5.34 5.73 13.35
C GLU A 121 -4.20 5.07 12.56
N GLU A 122 -3.97 5.49 11.30
CA GLU A 122 -2.86 4.97 10.47
C GLU A 122 -1.50 5.26 11.11
N MET A 123 -1.35 6.44 11.73
CA MET A 123 -0.11 6.80 12.42
C MET A 123 0.11 5.91 13.65
N ASP A 124 -0.91 5.65 14.45
CA ASP A 124 -0.80 4.79 15.62
C ASP A 124 -0.48 3.34 15.24
N GLU A 125 -1.06 2.83 14.16
CA GLU A 125 -0.71 1.53 13.59
C GLU A 125 0.76 1.49 13.12
N MET A 126 1.21 2.52 12.38
CA MET A 126 2.60 2.62 11.94
C MET A 126 3.57 2.67 13.11
N ILE A 127 3.29 3.46 14.15
CA ILE A 127 4.13 3.54 15.35
C ILE A 127 4.21 2.19 16.06
N SER A 128 3.08 1.49 16.20
CA SER A 128 3.03 0.17 16.81
C SER A 128 3.92 -0.85 16.08
N ALA A 129 4.01 -0.74 14.75
CA ALA A 129 4.84 -1.60 13.92
C ALA A 129 6.32 -1.17 13.84
N ALA A 130 6.61 0.13 13.93
CA ALA A 130 7.92 0.70 13.60
C ALA A 130 8.80 1.03 14.83
N VAL A 131 8.19 1.37 15.97
CA VAL A 131 8.91 1.91 17.13
C VAL A 131 9.43 0.80 18.04
N ASP A 132 10.71 0.89 18.39
CA ASP A 132 11.29 0.08 19.46
C ASP A 132 10.61 0.47 20.81
N PRO A 133 9.90 -0.45 21.48
CA PRO A 133 9.09 -0.14 22.64
C PRO A 133 9.91 0.27 23.86
N GLU A 134 11.20 -0.10 23.92
CA GLU A 134 12.09 0.27 25.03
C GLU A 134 12.76 1.62 24.78
N LYS A 135 13.11 1.91 23.52
CA LYS A 135 13.86 3.12 23.15
C LYS A 135 12.99 4.29 22.69
N ASN A 136 11.74 4.04 22.31
CA ASN A 136 10.82 5.02 21.71
C ASN A 136 11.41 5.72 20.46
N ILE A 137 12.17 4.96 19.67
CA ILE A 137 12.78 5.41 18.40
C ILE A 137 12.48 4.39 17.29
N VAL A 138 12.55 4.86 16.05
CA VAL A 138 12.47 4.05 14.83
C VAL A 138 13.87 3.93 14.23
N LEU A 139 14.44 2.73 14.28
CA LEU A 139 15.66 2.38 13.56
C LEU A 139 15.30 2.17 12.08
N TYR A 140 15.30 3.26 11.30
CA TYR A 140 14.71 3.25 9.96
C TYR A 140 15.37 2.28 8.98
N LYS A 141 16.64 1.89 9.18
CA LYS A 141 17.29 0.85 8.36
C LYS A 141 16.64 -0.52 8.55
N GLU A 142 16.35 -0.86 9.80
CA GLU A 142 15.66 -2.10 10.15
C GLU A 142 14.20 -2.03 9.70
N TYR A 143 13.54 -0.88 9.93
CA TYR A 143 12.17 -0.67 9.49
C TYR A 143 11.99 -0.79 7.98
N VAL A 144 12.83 -0.13 7.18
CA VAL A 144 12.80 -0.24 5.71
C VAL A 144 13.07 -1.68 5.25
N SER A 145 13.99 -2.38 5.91
CA SER A 145 14.23 -3.81 5.62
C SER A 145 12.98 -4.66 5.88
N MET A 146 12.17 -4.32 6.88
CA MET A 146 10.90 -5.01 7.14
C MET A 146 9.86 -4.69 6.05
N LEU A 147 9.73 -3.43 5.63
CA LEU A 147 8.78 -3.00 4.60
C LEU A 147 8.99 -3.67 3.24
N VAL A 148 10.23 -4.02 2.89
CA VAL A 148 10.54 -4.63 1.59
C VAL A 148 10.49 -6.16 1.60
N VAL A 149 10.40 -6.81 2.77
CA VAL A 149 10.54 -8.28 2.92
C VAL A 149 9.20 -9.04 2.93
N GLU A 150 8.04 -8.38 3.00
CA GLU A 150 6.72 -9.04 3.03
C GLU A 150 6.25 -9.70 1.70
N GLN A 151 7.14 -9.96 0.75
CA GLN A 151 6.84 -10.82 -0.42
C GLN A 151 7.32 -12.27 -0.22
N ARG A 152 6.89 -12.94 0.85
CA ARG A 152 7.13 -14.38 1.04
C ARG A 152 5.94 -15.25 0.63
#